data_AF-A0A5C7PD46-F1
#
_entry.id   AF-A0A5C7PD46-F1
#
_cell.length_a   1.000
_cell.length_b   1.000
_cell.length_c   1.000
_cell.angle_alpha   90.00
_cell.angle_beta   90.00
_cell.angle_gamma   90.00
#
_symmetry.space_group_name_H-M   'P 1'
#
loop_
_entity.id
_entity.type
_entity.pdbx_description
1 polymer ?
#
loop_
_entity_poly.entity_id
_entity_poly.type
_entity_poly.pdbx_seq_one_letter_code
_entity_poly.pdbx_strand_id
1 'polypeptide(L)'
;MEFAYNLGSNSTPLIKKYQVAETFGYAGVIATVGGAGAYGVKKATTTAAANSMGLALEAVTTVTAQQTDGSDPSRLVSIIVNPDAVLRARCSGAATDGTAITDYAETSGNTAGTTVTAAGLVSADEGMIVCSSGANAGKYRKNITGGSGSAVAGVAFPADIAIGDRFFTLPFSCMDIQTVQLTTNLTEVDQSAAVATNQVAYQPIEIKLGNPPSEILTQTFVFLVAADHLFASS
;
A
#
# COMPACT_ATOMS: atom_id res chain seq x y z
N MET A 1 6.03 -6.31 -1.78
CA MET A 1 4.66 -6.62 -2.25
C MET A 1 4.71 -7.93 -3.01
N GLU A 2 3.56 -8.53 -3.26
CA GLU A 2 3.48 -9.77 -4.04
C GLU A 2 2.27 -9.76 -4.97
N PHE A 3 2.34 -10.56 -6.01
CA PHE A 3 1.20 -10.81 -6.89
C PHE A 3 0.14 -11.61 -6.13
N ALA A 4 -1.09 -11.10 -6.08
CA ALA A 4 -2.18 -11.75 -5.36
C ALA A 4 -3.07 -12.57 -6.30
N TYR A 5 -3.66 -11.90 -7.28
CA TYR A 5 -4.59 -12.50 -8.25
C TYR A 5 -4.80 -11.57 -9.45
N ASN A 6 -5.53 -12.06 -10.44
CA ASN A 6 -5.98 -11.30 -11.59
C ASN A 6 -7.45 -10.91 -11.43
N LEU A 7 -7.82 -9.70 -11.85
CA LEU A 7 -9.23 -9.31 -11.91
C LEU A 7 -9.99 -10.13 -12.96
N GLY A 8 -9.35 -10.51 -14.07
CA GLY A 8 -9.93 -11.34 -15.11
C GLY A 8 -9.77 -12.84 -14.82
N SER A 9 -10.82 -13.62 -15.08
CA SER A 9 -10.83 -15.08 -14.89
C SER A 9 -9.96 -15.87 -15.88
N ASN A 10 -9.50 -15.24 -16.97
CA ASN A 10 -8.74 -15.88 -18.05
C ASN A 10 -7.41 -15.17 -18.38
N SER A 11 -6.91 -14.32 -17.49
CA SER A 11 -5.59 -13.70 -17.66
C SER A 11 -4.51 -14.62 -17.12
N THR A 12 -3.49 -14.94 -17.94
CA THR A 12 -2.30 -15.68 -17.50
C THR A 12 -1.13 -14.70 -17.39
N PRO A 13 -0.59 -14.46 -16.18
CA PRO A 13 0.54 -13.57 -16.02
C PRO A 13 1.75 -14.07 -16.80
N LEU A 14 2.42 -13.18 -17.54
CA LEU A 14 3.62 -13.53 -18.29
C LEU A 14 4.86 -13.04 -17.57
N ILE A 15 5.84 -13.92 -17.42
CA ILE A 15 7.15 -13.54 -16.91
C ILE A 15 8.05 -13.18 -18.09
N LYS A 16 8.57 -11.96 -18.10
CA LYS A 16 9.50 -11.47 -19.12
C LYS A 16 10.73 -10.87 -18.45
N LYS A 17 11.88 -10.98 -19.12
CA LYS A 17 13.15 -10.44 -18.65
C LYS A 17 13.48 -9.15 -19.38
N TYR A 18 13.90 -8.12 -18.64
CA TYR A 18 14.27 -6.82 -19.18
C TYR A 18 15.56 -6.31 -18.55
N GLN A 19 16.36 -5.57 -19.32
CA GLN A 19 17.54 -4.90 -18.80
C GLN A 19 17.15 -3.84 -17.76
N VAL A 20 17.91 -3.73 -16.68
CA VAL A 20 17.65 -2.75 -15.61
C VAL A 20 18.44 -1.46 -15.80
N ALA A 21 17.75 -0.32 -15.78
CA ALA A 21 18.36 1.01 -15.81
C ALA A 21 18.78 1.51 -14.41
N GLU A 22 18.39 0.80 -13.35
CA GLU A 22 18.75 1.10 -11.96
C GLU A 22 18.69 -0.14 -11.07
N THR A 23 19.15 -0.01 -9.83
CA THR A 23 19.14 -1.12 -8.87
C THR A 23 17.73 -1.35 -8.27
N PHE A 24 17.23 -2.56 -8.51
CA PHE A 24 16.09 -3.15 -7.80
C PHE A 24 16.60 -3.80 -6.52
N GLY A 25 16.47 -3.12 -5.39
CA GLY A 25 17.01 -3.61 -4.11
C GLY A 25 16.26 -4.81 -3.53
N TYR A 26 15.03 -5.04 -3.97
CA TYR A 26 14.13 -6.04 -3.41
C TYR A 26 13.26 -6.67 -4.51
N ALA A 27 12.83 -7.90 -4.28
CA ALA A 27 11.71 -8.49 -5.01
C ALA A 27 10.40 -7.78 -4.62
N GLY A 28 9.39 -7.86 -5.47
CA GLY A 28 8.07 -7.29 -5.18
C GLY A 28 8.00 -5.78 -5.34
N VAL A 29 8.93 -5.20 -6.11
CA VAL A 29 8.95 -3.78 -6.49
C VAL A 29 8.32 -3.63 -7.87
N ILE A 30 7.50 -2.61 -8.05
CA ILE A 30 6.86 -2.33 -9.34
C ILE A 30 7.90 -1.76 -10.30
N ALA A 31 7.96 -2.35 -11.49
CA ALA A 31 8.79 -1.87 -12.58
C ALA A 31 8.00 -0.93 -13.49
N THR A 32 8.64 0.16 -13.93
CA THR A 32 8.09 1.15 -14.85
C THR A 32 8.95 1.26 -16.10
N VAL A 33 8.36 1.80 -17.17
CA VAL A 33 9.10 2.12 -18.40
C VAL A 33 10.20 3.16 -18.09
N GLY A 34 11.37 2.97 -18.69
CA GLY A 34 12.47 3.94 -18.61
C GLY A 34 12.18 5.20 -19.42
N GLY A 35 12.51 6.37 -18.86
CA GLY A 35 12.44 7.64 -19.59
C GLY A 35 13.55 7.82 -20.64
N ALA A 36 13.64 9.01 -21.23
CA ALA A 36 14.69 9.34 -22.20
C ALA A 36 16.10 9.05 -21.65
N GLY A 37 16.94 8.40 -22.44
CA GLY A 37 18.31 8.02 -22.06
C GLY A 37 18.42 6.81 -21.12
N ALA A 38 17.31 6.20 -20.71
CA ALA A 38 17.36 4.94 -19.98
C ALA A 38 17.67 3.77 -20.94
N TYR A 39 18.54 2.87 -20.51
CA TYR A 39 18.91 1.65 -21.23
C TYR A 39 18.09 0.43 -20.80
N GLY A 40 16.99 0.63 -20.07
CA GLY A 40 16.22 -0.43 -19.46
C GLY A 40 15.06 0.05 -18.60
N VAL A 41 14.46 -0.88 -17.86
CA VAL A 41 13.35 -0.63 -16.94
C VAL A 41 13.82 0.04 -15.66
N LYS A 42 12.92 0.79 -15.03
CA LYS A 42 13.13 1.50 -13.77
C LYS A 42 12.21 0.95 -12.68
N LYS A 43 12.48 1.25 -11.42
CA LYS A 43 11.55 0.99 -10.33
C LYS A 43 10.60 2.18 -10.16
N ALA A 44 9.41 1.89 -9.67
CA ALA A 44 8.50 2.90 -9.17
C ALA A 44 9.13 3.69 -8.00
N THR A 45 8.45 4.74 -7.56
CA THR A 45 8.82 5.51 -6.37
C THR A 45 7.78 5.33 -5.29
N THR A 46 8.01 5.91 -4.10
CA THR A 46 7.08 5.81 -2.96
C THR A 46 5.69 6.36 -3.28
N THR A 47 5.59 7.30 -4.24
CA THR A 47 4.33 8.00 -4.57
C THR A 47 3.95 7.92 -6.05
N ALA A 48 4.73 7.26 -6.90
CA ALA A 48 4.48 7.24 -8.35
C ALA A 48 4.84 5.91 -9.00
N ALA A 49 3.94 5.44 -9.87
CA ALA A 49 4.08 4.25 -10.71
C ALA A 49 3.60 4.47 -12.15
N ALA A 50 3.77 5.69 -12.67
CA ALA A 50 3.40 6.00 -14.05
C ALA A 50 4.13 5.06 -15.02
N ASN A 51 3.40 4.60 -16.05
CA ASN A 51 3.83 3.61 -17.02
C ASN A 51 4.33 2.31 -16.36
N SER A 52 3.63 1.85 -15.31
CA SER A 52 3.91 0.58 -14.67
C SER A 52 3.78 -0.58 -15.66
N MET A 53 4.77 -1.47 -15.68
CA MET A 53 4.76 -2.66 -16.52
C MET A 53 4.36 -3.92 -15.74
N GLY A 54 4.68 -3.97 -14.45
CA GLY A 54 4.47 -5.17 -13.64
C GLY A 54 5.32 -5.23 -12.37
N LEU A 55 5.41 -6.43 -11.79
CA LEU A 55 6.10 -6.69 -10.52
C LEU A 55 7.42 -7.45 -10.72
N ALA A 56 8.52 -6.93 -10.20
CA ALA A 56 9.82 -7.61 -10.21
C ALA A 56 9.83 -8.83 -9.26
N LEU A 57 10.41 -9.94 -9.70
CA LEU A 57 10.47 -11.20 -8.93
C LEU A 57 11.75 -11.32 -8.08
N GLU A 58 12.77 -10.53 -8.39
CA GLU A 58 14.08 -10.61 -7.76
C GLU A 58 14.72 -9.23 -7.58
N ALA A 59 15.71 -9.17 -6.68
CA ALA A 59 16.61 -8.03 -6.57
C ALA A 59 17.70 -8.11 -7.65
N VAL A 60 18.05 -6.97 -8.25
CA VAL A 60 19.07 -6.86 -9.30
C VAL A 60 19.82 -5.54 -9.13
N THR A 61 21.15 -5.62 -9.05
CA THR A 61 22.03 -4.44 -9.02
C THR A 61 22.41 -4.03 -10.43
N THR A 62 22.23 -2.76 -10.79
CA THR A 62 22.66 -2.25 -12.10
C THR A 62 24.19 -2.21 -12.18
N VAL A 63 24.73 -2.46 -13.38
CA VAL A 63 26.16 -2.42 -13.65
C VAL A 63 26.38 -1.61 -14.92
N THR A 64 27.15 -0.53 -14.80
CA THR A 64 27.48 0.36 -15.93
C THR A 64 28.93 0.22 -16.39
N ALA A 65 29.80 -0.31 -15.52
CA ALA A 65 31.21 -0.54 -15.84
C ALA A 65 31.41 -1.90 -16.52
N GLN A 66 32.37 -1.95 -17.45
CA GLN A 66 32.86 -3.21 -17.99
C GLN A 66 33.38 -4.10 -16.85
N GLN A 67 33.02 -5.38 -16.87
CA GLN A 67 33.45 -6.32 -15.86
C GLN A 67 34.79 -6.95 -16.27
N THR A 68 35.74 -7.02 -15.34
CA THR A 68 37.08 -7.59 -15.58
C THR A 68 37.05 -9.10 -15.81
N ASP A 69 35.98 -9.77 -15.39
CA ASP A 69 35.73 -11.20 -15.58
C ASP A 69 35.07 -11.53 -16.93
N GLY A 70 34.77 -10.52 -17.75
CA GLY A 70 34.09 -10.68 -19.04
C GLY A 70 32.59 -11.02 -18.94
N SER A 71 32.00 -10.98 -17.74
CA SER A 71 30.56 -11.16 -17.57
C SER A 71 29.78 -10.01 -18.22
N ASP A 72 28.62 -10.32 -18.81
CA ASP A 72 27.79 -9.33 -19.48
C ASP A 72 27.22 -8.31 -18.47
N PRO A 73 27.59 -7.02 -18.53
CA PRO A 73 27.07 -5.99 -17.63
C PRO A 73 25.56 -5.73 -17.81
N SER A 74 24.93 -6.23 -18.89
CA SER A 74 23.48 -6.14 -19.09
C SER A 74 22.75 -7.02 -18.07
N ARG A 75 22.52 -6.46 -16.88
CA ARG A 75 21.78 -7.13 -15.80
C ARG A 75 20.29 -7.12 -16.14
N LEU A 76 19.65 -8.28 -16.04
CA LEU A 76 18.23 -8.47 -16.36
C LEU A 76 17.42 -8.72 -15.09
N VAL A 77 16.19 -8.21 -15.06
CA VAL A 77 15.18 -8.51 -14.04
C VAL A 77 13.99 -9.22 -14.66
N SER A 78 13.45 -10.22 -13.96
CA SER A 78 12.24 -10.94 -14.33
C SER A 78 11.03 -10.21 -13.76
N ILE A 79 10.08 -9.85 -14.63
CA ILE A 79 8.90 -9.07 -14.28
C ILE A 79 7.65 -9.88 -14.64
N ILE A 80 6.72 -9.98 -13.69
CA ILE A 80 5.34 -10.40 -13.97
C ILE A 80 4.66 -9.25 -14.71
N VAL A 81 4.54 -9.37 -16.02
CA VAL A 81 3.82 -8.42 -16.88
C VAL A 81 2.37 -8.87 -16.96
N ASN A 82 1.48 -8.11 -16.32
CA ASN A 82 0.05 -8.37 -16.39
C ASN A 82 -0.84 -7.15 -16.02
N PRO A 83 -1.55 -6.52 -16.97
CA PRO A 83 -2.32 -5.28 -16.74
C PRO A 83 -3.46 -5.39 -15.73
N ASP A 84 -3.94 -6.60 -15.43
CA ASP A 84 -5.01 -6.84 -14.46
C ASP A 84 -4.53 -7.40 -13.11
N ALA A 85 -3.22 -7.27 -12.85
CA ALA A 85 -2.61 -7.75 -11.61
C ALA A 85 -3.07 -6.94 -10.39
N VAL A 86 -3.62 -7.65 -9.41
CA VAL A 86 -3.80 -7.14 -8.06
C VAL A 86 -2.58 -7.50 -7.24
N LEU A 87 -2.00 -6.49 -6.61
CA LEU A 87 -0.82 -6.62 -5.76
C LEU A 87 -1.22 -6.58 -4.29
N ARG A 88 -0.69 -7.50 -3.48
CA ARG A 88 -0.84 -7.49 -2.04
C ARG A 88 0.38 -6.84 -1.39
N ALA A 89 0.12 -5.88 -0.51
CA ALA A 89 1.12 -5.17 0.28
C ALA A 89 0.72 -5.16 1.75
N ARG A 90 1.68 -5.37 2.65
CA ARG A 90 1.45 -5.22 4.08
C ARG A 90 1.42 -3.72 4.43
N CYS A 91 0.60 -3.32 5.39
CA CYS A 91 0.67 -1.98 5.96
C CYS A 91 1.74 -1.91 7.04
N SER A 92 2.66 -0.96 6.88
CA SER A 92 3.66 -0.58 7.87
C SER A 92 3.21 0.67 8.62
N GLY A 93 3.43 0.71 9.93
CA GLY A 93 3.14 1.88 10.77
C GLY A 93 4.10 3.06 10.58
N ALA A 94 5.08 2.95 9.69
CA ALA A 94 6.07 3.98 9.38
C ALA A 94 6.61 3.83 7.95
N ALA A 95 7.40 4.81 7.49
CA ALA A 95 8.09 4.80 6.19
C ALA A 95 9.12 3.66 6.01
N THR A 96 9.46 2.93 7.08
CA THR A 96 10.33 1.75 7.07
C THR A 96 9.50 0.47 7.12
N ASP A 97 9.82 -0.49 6.24
CA ASP A 97 9.20 -1.82 6.22
C ASP A 97 9.26 -2.51 7.59
N GLY A 98 8.31 -3.39 7.86
CA GLY A 98 8.30 -4.22 9.07
C GLY A 98 7.71 -3.53 10.30
N THR A 99 7.48 -2.21 10.26
CA THR A 99 7.00 -1.47 11.44
C THR A 99 5.54 -1.83 11.75
N ALA A 100 5.26 -2.23 12.98
CA ALA A 100 3.88 -2.49 13.40
C ALA A 100 3.05 -1.19 13.42
N ILE A 101 1.78 -1.28 13.06
CA ILE A 101 0.84 -0.16 13.17
C ILE A 101 0.66 0.19 14.64
N THR A 102 0.70 1.48 14.94
CA THR A 102 0.41 1.97 16.29
C THR A 102 -1.08 2.31 16.39
N ASP A 103 -1.74 1.76 17.41
CA ASP A 103 -3.12 2.08 17.74
C ASP A 103 -3.21 2.90 19.04
N TYR A 104 -4.34 3.58 19.20
CA TYR A 104 -4.59 4.51 20.29
C TYR A 104 -5.90 4.15 20.98
N ALA A 105 -5.90 4.28 22.31
CA ALA A 105 -7.07 3.98 23.12
C ALA A 105 -8.08 5.14 23.04
N GLU A 106 -9.34 4.79 22.84
CA GLU A 106 -10.48 5.69 22.97
C GLU A 106 -10.51 6.29 24.38
N THR A 107 -10.74 7.59 24.45
CA THR A 107 -10.69 8.36 25.71
C THR A 107 -12.05 8.93 26.14
N SER A 108 -12.99 9.08 25.21
CA SER A 108 -14.30 9.71 25.49
C SER A 108 -15.44 8.70 25.48
N GLY A 109 -15.36 7.70 24.62
CA GLY A 109 -16.45 6.77 24.34
C GLY A 109 -17.54 7.41 23.48
N ASN A 110 -18.30 6.59 22.77
CA ASN A 110 -19.36 7.05 21.87
C ASN A 110 -20.43 5.97 21.66
N THR A 111 -21.64 6.22 22.18
CA THR A 111 -22.79 5.31 22.05
C THR A 111 -23.49 5.40 20.69
N ALA A 112 -23.22 6.44 19.89
CA ALA A 112 -23.68 6.50 18.51
C ALA A 112 -22.79 5.66 17.57
N GLY A 113 -21.62 5.21 18.03
CA GLY A 113 -20.66 4.41 17.26
C GLY A 113 -20.00 5.15 16.09
N THR A 114 -20.03 6.49 16.05
CA THR A 114 -19.57 7.27 14.89
C THR A 114 -18.28 8.03 15.11
N THR A 115 -17.98 8.44 16.35
CA THR A 115 -16.79 9.26 16.63
C THR A 115 -15.81 8.51 17.51
N VAL A 116 -14.56 8.48 17.08
CA VAL A 116 -13.41 8.00 17.84
C VAL A 116 -12.60 9.21 18.31
N THR A 117 -12.25 9.24 19.59
CA THR A 117 -11.43 10.27 20.23
C THR A 117 -10.28 9.61 20.99
N ALA A 118 -9.07 9.69 20.45
CA ALA A 118 -7.90 9.01 21.01
C ALA A 118 -6.66 9.88 20.89
N ALA A 119 -5.95 10.11 22.00
CA ALA A 119 -4.71 10.88 21.98
C ALA A 119 -3.65 10.21 21.09
N GLY A 120 -3.13 10.94 20.11
CA GLY A 120 -2.14 10.44 19.16
C GLY A 120 -2.73 9.88 17.86
N LEU A 121 -4.05 9.79 17.74
CA LEU A 121 -4.69 9.40 16.48
C LEU A 121 -4.27 10.36 15.36
N VAL A 122 -3.74 9.79 14.28
CA VAL A 122 -3.23 10.55 13.14
C VAL A 122 -4.40 11.02 12.27
N SER A 123 -4.32 12.28 11.84
CA SER A 123 -5.29 12.87 10.93
C SER A 123 -5.28 12.13 9.59
N ALA A 124 -6.42 11.57 9.22
CA ALA A 124 -6.57 10.81 7.99
C ALA A 124 -7.94 11.07 7.37
N ASP A 125 -8.25 12.34 7.11
CA ASP A 125 -9.50 12.74 6.46
C ASP A 125 -9.66 12.00 5.14
N GLU A 126 -10.88 11.57 4.84
CA GLU A 126 -11.19 10.67 3.73
C GLU A 126 -10.52 9.28 3.85
N GLY A 127 -9.66 9.01 4.82
CA GLY A 127 -9.02 7.71 5.01
C GLY A 127 -9.96 6.65 5.58
N MET A 128 -9.39 5.71 6.33
CA MET A 128 -10.16 4.71 7.07
C MET A 128 -9.89 4.77 8.57
N ILE A 129 -10.89 4.37 9.34
CA ILE A 129 -10.83 4.12 10.78
C ILE A 129 -10.91 2.61 10.97
N VAL A 130 -9.97 2.02 11.71
CA VAL A 130 -9.93 0.58 11.97
C VAL A 130 -9.90 0.34 13.47
N CYS A 131 -10.76 -0.55 13.95
CA CYS A 131 -10.76 -0.99 15.34
C CYS A 131 -9.87 -2.24 15.49
N SER A 132 -8.78 -2.12 16.25
CA SER A 132 -7.84 -3.21 16.54
C SER A 132 -8.28 -4.05 17.75
N SER A 133 -8.93 -3.45 18.75
CA SER A 133 -9.43 -4.17 19.92
C SER A 133 -10.70 -3.53 20.49
N GLY A 134 -11.50 -4.36 21.17
CA GLY A 134 -12.79 -3.94 21.74
C GLY A 134 -13.96 -4.70 21.13
N ALA A 135 -15.18 -4.27 21.43
CA ALA A 135 -16.40 -4.90 20.89
C ALA A 135 -16.49 -4.81 19.36
N ASN A 136 -15.80 -3.82 18.77
CA ASN A 136 -15.77 -3.57 17.33
C ASN A 136 -14.51 -4.10 16.64
N ALA A 137 -13.68 -4.91 17.30
CA ALA A 137 -12.40 -5.38 16.75
C ALA A 137 -12.57 -6.07 15.38
N GLY A 138 -11.66 -5.78 14.45
CA GLY A 138 -11.71 -6.30 13.09
C GLY A 138 -12.77 -5.65 12.20
N LYS A 139 -13.33 -4.52 12.62
CA LYS A 139 -14.21 -3.67 11.79
C LYS A 139 -13.49 -2.40 11.38
N TYR A 140 -13.85 -1.88 10.22
CA TYR A 140 -13.35 -0.62 9.70
C TYR A 140 -14.46 0.22 9.08
N ARG A 141 -14.23 1.52 9.00
CA ARG A 141 -15.15 2.52 8.42
C ARG A 141 -14.36 3.57 7.63
N LYS A 142 -15.02 4.19 6.66
CA LYS A 142 -14.50 5.40 6.00
C LYS A 142 -14.48 6.54 7.02
N ASN A 143 -13.34 7.20 7.17
CA ASN A 143 -13.22 8.45 7.90
C ASN A 143 -13.72 9.58 6.98
N ILE A 144 -14.81 10.23 7.33
CA ILE A 144 -15.37 11.34 6.52
C ILE A 144 -14.81 12.70 6.94
N THR A 145 -14.41 12.82 8.20
CA THR A 145 -13.81 14.05 8.74
C THR A 145 -13.15 13.73 10.08
N GLY A 146 -12.14 14.48 10.42
CA GLY A 146 -11.44 14.34 11.68
C GLY A 146 -10.28 15.31 11.75
N GLY A 147 -9.41 15.06 12.72
CA GLY A 147 -8.19 15.80 12.89
C GLY A 147 -7.27 15.01 13.80
N SER A 148 -6.17 15.64 14.20
CA SER A 148 -5.32 15.05 15.23
C SER A 148 -6.15 14.77 16.49
N GLY A 149 -6.18 13.50 16.90
CA GLY A 149 -6.90 13.06 18.09
C GLY A 149 -8.37 12.71 17.91
N SER A 150 -8.96 12.87 16.71
CA SER A 150 -10.36 12.51 16.47
C SER A 150 -10.61 12.06 15.03
N ALA A 151 -11.46 11.05 14.86
CA ALA A 151 -11.92 10.60 13.55
C ALA A 151 -13.42 10.30 13.58
N VAL A 152 -14.13 10.63 12.50
CA VAL A 152 -15.57 10.49 12.39
C VAL A 152 -15.90 9.54 11.25
N ALA A 153 -16.54 8.43 11.58
CA ALA A 153 -17.06 7.47 10.62
C ALA A 153 -18.36 7.99 9.99
N GLY A 154 -18.47 7.90 8.67
CA GLY A 154 -19.72 8.23 7.97
C GLY A 154 -20.83 7.21 8.23
N VAL A 155 -20.46 5.98 8.61
CA VAL A 155 -21.39 4.90 9.00
C VAL A 155 -20.95 4.36 10.35
N ALA A 156 -21.89 4.23 11.28
CA ALA A 156 -21.60 3.78 12.64
C ALA A 156 -20.96 2.38 12.69
N PHE A 157 -20.13 2.15 13.71
CA PHE A 157 -19.73 0.83 14.16
C PHE A 157 -20.93 0.08 14.76
N PRO A 158 -20.95 -1.27 14.71
CA PRO A 158 -22.12 -2.06 15.11
C PRO A 158 -22.36 -2.10 16.63
N ALA A 159 -21.35 -1.77 17.45
CA ALA A 159 -21.45 -1.65 18.89
C ALA A 159 -20.95 -0.27 19.35
N ASP A 160 -21.31 0.11 20.58
CA ASP A 160 -20.77 1.28 21.25
C ASP A 160 -19.24 1.28 21.18
N ILE A 161 -18.67 2.46 20.99
CA ILE A 161 -17.23 2.67 21.11
C ILE A 161 -16.97 2.94 22.59
N ALA A 162 -16.40 1.97 23.31
CA ALA A 162 -16.13 2.09 24.73
C ALA A 162 -14.79 2.78 24.98
N ILE A 163 -14.65 3.46 26.12
CA ILE A 163 -13.34 3.95 26.59
C ILE A 163 -12.40 2.75 26.73
N GLY A 164 -11.20 2.86 26.16
CA GLY A 164 -10.21 1.78 26.15
C GLY A 164 -10.26 0.86 24.92
N ASP A 165 -11.31 0.92 24.09
CA ASP A 165 -11.27 0.32 22.75
C ASP A 165 -10.11 0.96 21.96
N ARG A 166 -9.48 0.20 21.06
CA ARG A 166 -8.28 0.69 20.35
C ARG A 166 -8.52 0.83 18.87
N PHE A 167 -8.03 1.95 18.34
CA PHE A 167 -8.22 2.35 16.95
C PHE A 167 -6.94 2.89 16.33
N PHE A 168 -6.84 2.74 15.02
CA PHE A 168 -5.87 3.45 14.19
C PHE A 168 -6.55 3.91 12.91
N THR A 169 -5.88 4.82 12.19
CA THR A 169 -6.35 5.31 10.90
C THR A 169 -5.47 4.82 9.76
N LEU A 170 -6.01 4.69 8.56
CA LEU A 170 -5.23 4.49 7.33
C LEU A 170 -5.43 5.72 6.43
N PRO A 171 -4.38 6.21 5.73
CA PRO A 171 -4.44 7.44 4.95
C PRO A 171 -5.09 7.27 3.56
N PHE A 172 -5.79 6.17 3.36
CA PHE A 172 -6.48 5.83 2.12
C PHE A 172 -7.76 5.06 2.44
N SER A 173 -8.64 4.99 1.45
CA SER A 173 -9.84 4.18 1.47
C SER A 173 -9.97 3.39 0.17
N CYS A 174 -10.64 2.25 0.24
CA CYS A 174 -10.83 1.41 -0.94
C CYS A 174 -11.77 2.10 -1.94
N MET A 175 -11.44 2.00 -3.23
CA MET A 175 -12.25 2.51 -4.35
C MET A 175 -12.48 4.03 -4.32
N ASP A 176 -11.54 4.81 -3.76
CA ASP A 176 -11.57 6.27 -3.75
C ASP A 176 -10.30 6.90 -4.33
N ILE A 177 -10.33 8.18 -4.68
CA ILE A 177 -9.28 8.95 -5.39
C ILE A 177 -8.00 9.23 -4.57
N GLN A 178 -7.83 8.56 -3.43
CA GLN A 178 -6.71 8.78 -2.52
C GLN A 178 -5.51 7.91 -2.89
N THR A 179 -4.31 8.46 -2.85
CA THR A 179 -3.11 7.66 -3.07
C THR A 179 -2.75 6.80 -1.87
N VAL A 180 -2.21 5.62 -2.19
CA VAL A 180 -1.32 4.89 -1.29
C VAL A 180 0.11 5.43 -1.43
N GLN A 181 0.77 5.70 -0.32
CA GLN A 181 2.23 5.86 -0.28
C GLN A 181 2.87 4.53 0.09
N LEU A 182 3.92 4.14 -0.62
CA LEU A 182 4.75 2.99 -0.28
C LEU A 182 5.89 3.39 0.67
N THR A 183 6.37 2.41 1.42
CA THR A 183 7.58 2.53 2.23
C THR A 183 8.83 2.72 1.37
N THR A 184 9.96 3.07 2.00
CA THR A 184 11.23 3.36 1.32
C THR A 184 11.72 2.24 0.40
N ASN A 185 11.48 0.98 0.77
CA ASN A 185 11.87 -0.18 -0.02
C ASN A 185 10.84 -0.54 -1.11
N LEU A 186 9.70 0.15 -1.13
CA LEU A 186 8.60 -0.04 -2.08
C LEU A 186 7.93 -1.41 -1.97
N THR A 187 8.05 -2.08 -0.81
CA THR A 187 7.48 -3.42 -0.63
C THR A 187 6.23 -3.45 0.26
N GLU A 188 5.95 -2.36 0.97
CA GLU A 188 4.85 -2.21 1.91
C GLU A 188 4.18 -0.84 1.75
N VAL A 189 2.99 -0.69 2.33
CA VAL A 189 2.24 0.57 2.37
C VAL A 189 2.60 1.34 3.64
N ASP A 190 2.93 2.62 3.51
CA ASP A 190 3.22 3.51 4.63
C ASP A 190 1.91 4.10 5.19
N GLN A 191 1.49 3.62 6.37
CA GLN A 191 0.32 4.13 7.08
C GLN A 191 0.56 5.51 7.70
N SER A 192 1.82 5.87 7.99
CA SER A 192 2.15 7.15 8.63
C SER A 192 2.12 8.35 7.68
N ALA A 193 2.04 8.08 6.38
CA ALA A 193 1.93 9.10 5.36
C ALA A 193 0.66 9.92 5.54
N ALA A 194 0.73 11.22 5.22
CA ALA A 194 -0.45 12.05 5.15
C ALA A 194 -1.36 11.60 4.00
N VAL A 195 -2.66 11.79 4.15
CA VAL A 195 -3.61 11.59 3.06
C VAL A 195 -3.24 12.52 1.92
N ALA A 196 -3.04 11.94 0.72
CA ALA A 196 -2.87 12.70 -0.50
C ALA A 196 -4.09 12.49 -1.40
N THR A 197 -4.85 13.57 -1.57
CA THR A 197 -5.93 13.70 -2.55
C THR A 197 -5.33 14.30 -3.82
N ASN A 198 -5.57 13.72 -5.00
CA ASN A 198 -5.18 14.21 -6.34
C ASN A 198 -4.01 13.51 -7.05
N GLN A 199 -3.58 12.33 -6.59
CA GLN A 199 -2.78 11.44 -7.43
C GLN A 199 -3.38 10.04 -7.32
N VAL A 200 -3.30 9.22 -8.35
CA VAL A 200 -3.81 7.84 -8.32
C VAL A 200 -2.72 6.92 -8.86
N ALA A 201 -1.55 6.91 -8.23
CA ALA A 201 -0.50 5.97 -8.64
C ALA A 201 -0.88 4.53 -8.30
N TYR A 202 -1.48 4.34 -7.13
CA TYR A 202 -1.91 3.06 -6.58
C TYR A 202 -3.31 3.20 -6.02
N GLN A 203 -4.24 2.40 -6.53
CA GLN A 203 -5.62 2.38 -6.11
C GLN A 203 -5.85 1.19 -5.17
N PRO A 204 -6.18 1.40 -3.88
CA PRO A 204 -6.64 0.33 -3.01
C PRO A 204 -8.01 -0.15 -3.49
N ILE A 205 -8.17 -1.47 -3.61
CA ILE A 205 -9.45 -2.11 -3.96
C ILE A 205 -10.04 -2.89 -2.79
N GLU A 206 -9.18 -3.47 -1.95
CA GLU A 206 -9.57 -4.31 -0.83
C GLU A 206 -8.56 -4.16 0.31
N ILE A 207 -9.06 -4.32 1.53
CA ILE A 207 -8.24 -4.43 2.73
C ILE A 207 -8.56 -5.76 3.42
N LYS A 208 -7.51 -6.44 3.87
CA LYS A 208 -7.62 -7.62 4.71
C LYS A 208 -6.93 -7.34 6.03
N LEU A 209 -7.72 -7.21 7.08
CA LEU A 209 -7.21 -7.07 8.45
C LEU A 209 -6.62 -8.41 8.93
N GLY A 210 -5.62 -8.32 9.82
CA GLY A 210 -5.06 -9.49 10.50
C GLY A 210 -6.14 -10.27 11.25
N ASN A 211 -6.04 -11.60 11.21
CA ASN A 211 -7.00 -12.50 11.86
C ASN A 211 -6.25 -13.70 12.46
N PRO A 212 -6.21 -13.87 13.80
CA PRO A 212 -7.06 -13.25 14.83
C PRO A 212 -6.80 -11.75 15.07
N PRO A 213 -7.69 -11.02 15.80
CA PRO A 213 -7.55 -9.59 16.04
C PRO A 213 -6.20 -9.13 16.61
N SER A 214 -5.51 -10.00 17.36
CA SER A 214 -4.15 -9.76 17.85
C SER A 214 -3.10 -9.52 16.76
N GLU A 215 -3.40 -9.92 15.51
CA GLU A 215 -2.50 -9.76 14.36
C GLU A 215 -2.83 -8.52 13.53
N ILE A 216 -3.87 -7.75 13.85
CA ILE A 216 -4.28 -6.59 13.03
C ILE A 216 -3.13 -5.59 12.86
N LEU A 217 -2.35 -5.34 13.91
CA LEU A 217 -1.28 -4.34 13.89
C LEU A 217 -0.05 -4.77 13.08
N THR A 218 0.12 -6.07 12.84
CA THR A 218 1.31 -6.64 12.18
C THR A 218 0.99 -7.27 10.83
N GLN A 219 -0.26 -7.69 10.60
CA GLN A 219 -0.72 -8.44 9.43
C GLN A 219 -1.97 -7.82 8.77
N THR A 220 -2.07 -6.49 8.75
CA THR A 220 -3.03 -5.82 7.86
C THR A 220 -2.43 -5.70 6.46
N PHE A 221 -3.19 -6.12 5.46
CA PHE A 221 -2.81 -6.09 4.05
C PHE A 221 -3.77 -5.25 3.22
N VAL A 222 -3.23 -4.56 2.23
CA VAL A 222 -3.97 -3.84 1.21
C VAL A 222 -3.73 -4.50 -0.13
N PHE A 223 -4.80 -4.64 -0.88
CA PHE A 223 -4.79 -5.08 -2.27
C PHE A 223 -4.93 -3.85 -3.13
N LEU A 224 -3.94 -3.65 -4.01
CA LEU A 224 -3.78 -2.45 -4.80
C LEU A 224 -3.54 -2.78 -6.27
N VAL A 225 -4.04 -1.91 -7.13
CA VAL A 225 -3.73 -1.90 -8.57
C VAL A 225 -2.94 -0.63 -8.89
N ALA A 226 -1.95 -0.73 -9.76
CA ALA A 226 -1.33 0.46 -10.32
C ALA A 226 -2.31 1.06 -11.34
N ALA A 227 -2.76 2.30 -11.14
CA ALA A 227 -3.91 2.81 -11.90
C ALA A 227 -3.61 2.88 -13.41
N ASP A 228 -2.38 3.26 -13.76
CA ASP A 228 -1.91 3.35 -15.16
C ASP A 228 -1.70 1.98 -15.83
N HIS A 229 -1.77 0.89 -15.06
CA HIS A 229 -1.66 -0.47 -15.59
C HIS A 229 -2.99 -1.04 -16.10
N LEU A 230 -4.09 -0.67 -15.44
CA LEU A 230 -5.45 -1.15 -15.73
C LEU A 230 -6.27 -0.14 -16.53
N PHE A 231 -6.08 1.14 -16.26
CA PHE A 231 -6.74 2.24 -16.92
C PHE A 231 -5.66 3.04 -17.63
N ALA A 232 -5.44 2.75 -18.91
CA ALA A 232 -4.59 3.57 -19.75
C ALA A 232 -5.01 5.04 -19.55
N SER A 233 -4.22 5.81 -18.83
CA SER A 233 -4.53 7.22 -18.65
C SER A 233 -4.33 7.89 -20.01
N SER A 234 -5.45 8.32 -20.61
CA SER A 234 -5.46 9.19 -21.77
C SER A 234 -5.13 10.62 -21.36
#